data_AF-A0AA46P1Z3-F1
#
_entry.id   AF-A0AA46P1Z3-F1
#
_cell.length_a   1.000
_cell.length_b   1.000
_cell.length_c   1.000
_cell.angle_alpha   90.00
_cell.angle_beta   90.00
_cell.angle_gamma   90.00
#
_symmetry.space_group_name_H-M   'P 1'
#
loop_
_entity.id
_entity.type
_entity.pdbx_description
1 polymer ?
#
loop_
_entity_poly.entity_id
_entity_poly.type
_entity_poly.pdbx_seq_one_letter_code
_entity_poly.pdbx_strand_id
1 'polypeptide(L)'
;MYKANLLNNINTISNNKVKEFEALIYTNRFIASSSIEAGYGDNISLFGHLKKAGEYLPRELGSVDGNLKGLSSPENRVPPFLRSQLFIALIASIEDYLSQIMKEVLVSYPEKIGVKTTESSNIINSGDVKEIIELMAEKHITDTLYKKPEDYKKSFIEIISADKDLLNIYWDSFIEMKATRDAGMHGGWRSNSIYIRKAGLKSRTNIAGEFLPITVDYFNESVNVCKGIVNVIHNHIKQKFNKCTPAYVFSEMWENSSLSSIVPFNDAWLIQTSNMVRPKNGFKWGWSTSEEMLYKFFLGIYEGEETMPFLPRLLERLNNNDSNIIKLWLSSPFFF
;
A
#
# COMPACT_ATOMS: atom_id res chain seq x y z
N MET A 1 -3.78 17.76 -3.51
CA MET A 1 -3.17 17.34 -4.80
C MET A 1 -2.95 15.84 -4.89
N TYR A 2 -2.23 15.21 -3.96
CA TYR A 2 -2.10 13.73 -3.86
C TYR A 2 -3.44 12.98 -3.90
N LYS A 3 -4.49 13.60 -3.34
CA LYS A 3 -5.86 13.12 -3.44
C LYS A 3 -6.27 12.74 -4.87
N ALA A 4 -5.90 13.50 -5.91
CA ALA A 4 -6.31 13.22 -7.29
C ALA A 4 -5.70 11.93 -7.86
N ASN A 5 -4.49 11.57 -7.42
CA ASN A 5 -3.80 10.35 -7.87
C ASN A 5 -4.01 9.16 -6.92
N LEU A 6 -4.53 9.40 -5.71
CA LEU A 6 -4.72 8.39 -4.68
C LEU A 6 -5.36 7.10 -5.24
N LEU A 7 -6.52 7.22 -5.89
CA LEU A 7 -7.21 6.03 -6.42
C LEU A 7 -6.40 5.31 -7.49
N ASN A 8 -5.71 6.05 -8.36
CA ASN A 8 -4.87 5.46 -9.40
C ASN A 8 -3.67 4.72 -8.81
N ASN A 9 -3.00 5.32 -7.82
CA ASN A 9 -1.88 4.72 -7.11
C ASN A 9 -2.33 3.46 -6.37
N ILE A 10 -3.42 3.52 -5.62
CA ILE A 10 -3.98 2.38 -4.87
C ILE A 10 -4.40 1.25 -5.83
N ASN A 11 -5.02 1.57 -6.97
CA ASN A 11 -5.35 0.59 -8.01
C ASN A 11 -4.08 -0.10 -8.51
N THR A 12 -3.04 0.68 -8.82
CA THR A 12 -1.75 0.17 -9.32
C THR A 12 -1.08 -0.74 -8.29
N ILE A 13 -0.96 -0.28 -7.05
CA ILE A 13 -0.38 -1.02 -5.92
C ILE A 13 -1.14 -2.34 -5.71
N SER A 14 -2.47 -2.29 -5.63
CA SER A 14 -3.32 -3.47 -5.38
C SER A 14 -3.23 -4.49 -6.53
N ASN A 15 -3.29 -4.02 -7.78
CA ASN A 15 -3.17 -4.89 -8.96
C ASN A 15 -1.80 -5.54 -9.05
N ASN A 16 -0.72 -4.77 -8.82
CA ASN A 16 0.63 -5.31 -8.81
C ASN A 16 0.81 -6.35 -7.71
N LYS A 17 0.25 -6.09 -6.52
CA LYS A 17 0.34 -7.01 -5.39
C LYS A 17 -0.37 -8.34 -5.65
N VAL A 18 -1.56 -8.32 -6.27
CA VAL A 18 -2.24 -9.57 -6.67
C VAL A 18 -1.42 -10.35 -7.70
N LYS A 19 -0.82 -9.68 -8.69
CA LYS A 19 0.07 -10.34 -9.67
C LYS A 19 1.30 -10.95 -9.02
N GLU A 20 1.89 -10.27 -8.04
CA GLU A 20 3.00 -10.79 -7.25
C GLU A 20 2.60 -12.08 -6.51
N PHE A 21 1.42 -12.12 -5.90
CA PHE A 21 0.90 -13.32 -5.25
C PHE A 21 0.64 -14.47 -6.22
N GLU A 22 0.16 -14.20 -7.44
CA GLU A 22 0.06 -15.23 -8.48
C GLU A 22 1.44 -15.76 -8.88
N ALA A 23 2.43 -14.87 -9.04
CA ALA A 23 3.79 -15.27 -9.37
C ALA A 23 4.38 -16.22 -8.30
N LEU A 24 4.11 -15.99 -7.01
CA LEU A 24 4.51 -16.89 -5.93
C LEU A 24 3.87 -18.27 -6.06
N ILE A 25 2.58 -18.36 -6.43
CA ILE A 25 1.91 -19.64 -6.68
C ILE A 25 2.56 -20.38 -7.85
N TYR A 26 2.76 -19.70 -8.99
CA TYR A 26 3.39 -20.31 -10.16
C TYR A 26 4.84 -20.72 -9.89
N THR A 27 5.58 -19.95 -9.08
CA THR A 27 6.93 -20.29 -8.66
C THR A 27 6.94 -21.55 -7.79
N ASN A 28 6.02 -21.67 -6.83
CA ASN A 28 5.88 -22.90 -6.02
C ASN A 28 5.56 -24.14 -6.90
N ARG A 29 4.67 -23.99 -7.89
CA ARG A 29 4.35 -25.06 -8.84
C ARG A 29 5.56 -25.43 -9.71
N PHE A 30 6.27 -24.43 -10.22
CA PHE A 30 7.48 -24.62 -11.00
C PHE A 30 8.54 -25.39 -10.21
N ILE A 31 8.78 -25.01 -8.95
CA ILE A 31 9.72 -25.71 -8.06
C ILE A 31 9.31 -27.18 -7.91
N ALA A 32 8.04 -27.45 -7.61
CA ALA A 32 7.55 -28.82 -7.44
C ALA A 32 7.72 -29.66 -8.73
N SER A 33 7.28 -29.15 -9.88
CA SER A 33 7.40 -29.85 -11.16
C SER A 33 8.84 -30.09 -11.57
N SER A 34 9.70 -29.06 -11.45
CA SER A 34 11.10 -29.16 -11.84
C SER A 34 11.88 -30.13 -10.97
N SER A 35 11.56 -30.19 -9.67
CA SER A 35 12.16 -31.19 -8.77
C SER A 35 11.75 -32.61 -9.15
N ILE A 36 10.47 -32.84 -9.50
CA ILE A 36 10.00 -34.17 -9.93
C ILE A 36 10.65 -34.58 -11.25
N GLU A 37 10.71 -33.69 -12.24
CA GLU A 37 11.33 -33.98 -13.55
C GLU A 37 12.83 -34.27 -13.40
N ALA A 38 13.53 -33.53 -12.55
CA ALA A 38 14.92 -33.81 -12.21
C ALA A 38 15.10 -35.21 -11.64
N GLY A 39 14.11 -35.76 -10.94
CA GLY A 39 14.05 -37.12 -10.40
C GLY A 39 14.40 -38.25 -11.38
N TYR A 40 14.35 -37.98 -12.68
CA TYR A 40 14.54 -38.95 -13.74
C TYR A 40 15.90 -38.82 -14.50
N GLY A 41 16.82 -37.93 -14.08
CA GLY A 41 18.09 -37.65 -14.79
C GLY A 41 19.38 -38.15 -14.09
N ASP A 42 20.43 -38.43 -14.87
CA ASP A 42 21.73 -38.92 -14.38
C ASP A 42 22.48 -37.90 -13.48
N ASN A 43 23.36 -38.39 -12.59
CA ASN A 43 24.01 -37.69 -11.45
C ASN A 43 24.77 -36.35 -11.72
N ILE A 44 24.90 -35.91 -12.98
CA ILE A 44 25.46 -34.58 -13.35
C ILE A 44 24.33 -33.53 -13.47
N SER A 45 23.07 -33.95 -13.38
CA SER A 45 21.86 -33.15 -13.53
C SER A 45 21.46 -32.41 -12.24
N LEU A 46 20.47 -31.50 -12.38
CA LEU A 46 19.74 -30.83 -11.29
C LEU A 46 19.42 -31.76 -10.11
N PHE A 47 19.21 -33.06 -10.35
CA PHE A 47 18.96 -34.07 -9.32
C PHE A 47 20.09 -34.22 -8.30
N GLY A 48 21.34 -34.30 -8.75
CA GLY A 48 22.49 -34.42 -7.86
C GLY A 48 22.62 -33.22 -6.91
N HIS A 49 22.29 -32.03 -7.41
CA HIS A 49 22.25 -30.81 -6.61
C HIS A 49 21.08 -30.81 -5.62
N LEU A 50 19.87 -31.24 -6.04
CA LEU A 50 18.72 -31.37 -5.14
C LEU A 50 18.98 -32.36 -4.01
N LYS A 51 19.58 -33.52 -4.34
CA LYS A 51 19.97 -34.53 -3.34
C LYS A 51 20.93 -33.96 -2.32
N LYS A 52 22.02 -33.38 -2.79
CA LYS A 52 23.04 -32.78 -1.93
C LYS A 52 22.45 -31.67 -1.06
N ALA A 53 21.62 -30.79 -1.62
CA ALA A 53 20.92 -29.77 -0.84
C ALA A 53 20.02 -30.39 0.23
N GLY A 54 19.22 -31.39 -0.14
CA GLY A 54 18.34 -32.13 0.76
C GLY A 54 19.04 -32.80 1.93
N GLU A 55 20.27 -33.27 1.75
CA GLU A 55 21.09 -33.86 2.83
C GLU A 55 21.42 -32.84 3.94
N TYR A 56 21.50 -31.55 3.62
CA TYR A 56 21.71 -30.46 4.58
C TYR A 56 20.42 -29.88 5.16
N LEU A 57 19.25 -30.27 4.64
CA LEU A 57 17.95 -29.78 5.11
C LEU A 57 17.40 -30.66 6.24
N PRO A 58 16.62 -30.07 7.18
CA PRO A 58 15.93 -30.80 8.24
C PRO A 58 15.15 -32.01 7.72
N ARG A 59 15.23 -33.14 8.44
CA ARG A 59 14.61 -34.41 8.02
C ARG A 59 13.09 -34.32 8.00
N GLU A 60 12.51 -33.52 8.89
CA GLU A 60 11.09 -33.27 9.03
C GLU A 60 10.46 -32.68 7.77
N LEU A 61 11.24 -31.97 6.93
CA LEU A 61 10.76 -31.47 5.64
C LEU A 61 10.44 -32.60 4.67
N GLY A 62 11.06 -33.77 4.82
CA GLY A 62 10.87 -34.89 3.89
C GLY A 62 9.51 -35.58 4.04
N SER A 63 8.77 -35.29 5.12
CA SER A 63 7.40 -35.77 5.31
C SER A 63 6.34 -34.71 4.98
N VAL A 64 6.74 -33.49 4.61
CA VAL A 64 5.82 -32.42 4.23
C VAL A 64 5.22 -32.72 2.86
N ASP A 65 3.88 -32.66 2.75
CA ASP A 65 3.10 -33.01 1.55
C ASP A 65 3.17 -34.50 1.14
N GLY A 66 3.69 -35.37 2.02
CA GLY A 66 3.98 -36.77 1.70
C GLY A 66 5.19 -36.94 0.77
N ASN A 67 5.53 -38.19 0.44
CA ASN A 67 6.59 -38.44 -0.54
C ASN A 67 6.12 -37.95 -1.92
N LEU A 68 6.72 -36.87 -2.43
CA LEU A 68 6.49 -36.42 -3.79
C LEU A 68 6.87 -37.55 -4.75
N LYS A 69 5.94 -37.93 -5.63
CA LYS A 69 6.14 -39.04 -6.56
C LYS A 69 7.39 -38.77 -7.42
N GLY A 70 8.32 -39.71 -7.44
CA GLY A 70 9.56 -39.62 -8.22
C GLY A 70 10.78 -39.07 -7.48
N LEU A 71 10.65 -38.70 -6.20
CA LEU A 71 11.75 -38.18 -5.39
C LEU A 71 12.07 -39.10 -4.18
N SER A 72 13.36 -39.23 -3.87
CA SER A 72 13.83 -39.94 -2.68
C SER A 72 13.96 -39.04 -1.44
N SER A 73 14.33 -39.63 -0.30
CA SER A 73 14.19 -39.01 1.03
C SER A 73 14.94 -37.67 1.22
N PRO A 74 16.18 -37.48 0.73
CA PRO A 74 16.83 -36.17 0.82
C PRO A 74 16.16 -35.13 -0.09
N GLU A 75 15.89 -35.46 -1.34
CA GLU A 75 15.41 -34.55 -2.39
C GLU A 75 14.02 -33.99 -2.06
N ASN A 76 13.16 -34.82 -1.46
CA ASN A 76 11.81 -34.45 -0.99
C ASN A 76 11.78 -33.25 -0.04
N ARG A 77 12.91 -32.90 0.58
CA ARG A 77 13.02 -31.78 1.53
C ARG A 77 13.15 -30.42 0.82
N VAL A 78 13.62 -30.40 -0.42
CA VAL A 78 13.92 -29.15 -1.13
C VAL A 78 12.67 -28.37 -1.51
N PRO A 79 11.63 -28.96 -2.13
CA PRO A 79 10.40 -28.23 -2.46
C PRO A 79 9.72 -27.55 -1.25
N PRO A 80 9.47 -28.22 -0.11
CA PRO A 80 8.88 -27.57 1.06
C PRO A 80 9.82 -26.53 1.68
N PHE A 81 11.15 -26.70 1.63
CA PHE A 81 12.09 -25.67 2.06
C PHE A 81 11.97 -24.39 1.22
N LEU A 82 11.97 -24.50 -0.11
CA LEU A 82 11.85 -23.35 -0.99
C LEU A 82 10.46 -22.69 -0.86
N ARG A 83 9.40 -23.47 -0.68
CA ARG A 83 8.07 -22.95 -0.39
C ARG A 83 8.02 -22.16 0.92
N SER A 84 8.73 -22.59 1.94
CA SER A 84 8.89 -21.82 3.18
C SER A 84 9.54 -20.46 2.94
N GLN A 85 10.47 -20.34 1.98
CA GLN A 85 11.03 -19.04 1.57
C GLN A 85 10.00 -18.18 0.82
N LEU A 86 9.21 -18.79 -0.08
CA LEU A 86 8.11 -18.09 -0.75
C LEU A 86 7.04 -17.62 0.26
N PHE A 87 6.79 -18.38 1.32
CA PHE A 87 5.88 -17.97 2.40
C PHE A 87 6.42 -16.75 3.14
N ILE A 88 7.72 -16.71 3.48
CA ILE A 88 8.33 -15.52 4.09
C ILE A 88 8.17 -14.30 3.17
N ALA A 89 8.43 -14.47 1.86
CA ALA A 89 8.24 -13.42 0.87
C ALA A 89 6.78 -12.95 0.78
N LEU A 90 5.81 -13.86 0.84
CA LEU A 90 4.38 -13.55 0.86
C LEU A 90 4.03 -12.63 2.05
N ILE A 91 4.49 -12.97 3.26
CA ILE A 91 4.20 -12.16 4.46
C ILE A 91 4.84 -10.78 4.37
N ALA A 92 6.11 -10.71 3.96
CA ALA A 92 6.78 -9.42 3.76
C ALA A 92 6.05 -8.57 2.72
N SER A 93 5.59 -9.21 1.63
CA SER A 93 4.89 -8.54 0.54
C SER A 93 3.53 -7.95 0.94
N ILE A 94 2.75 -8.62 1.79
CA ILE A 94 1.50 -8.06 2.31
C ILE A 94 1.75 -6.98 3.37
N GLU A 95 2.80 -7.07 4.20
CA GLU A 95 3.18 -6.00 5.14
C GLU A 95 3.62 -4.73 4.41
N ASP A 96 4.38 -4.90 3.32
CA ASP A 96 4.74 -3.84 2.38
C ASP A 96 3.49 -3.21 1.76
N TYR A 97 2.54 -4.02 1.26
CA TYR A 97 1.26 -3.51 0.76
C TYR A 97 0.54 -2.62 1.79
N LEU A 98 0.35 -3.10 3.03
CA LEU A 98 -0.31 -2.32 4.08
C LEU A 98 0.42 -0.99 4.35
N SER A 99 1.75 -1.00 4.30
CA SER A 99 2.58 0.19 4.48
C SER A 99 2.42 1.19 3.33
N GLN A 100 2.42 0.72 2.08
CA GLN A 100 2.19 1.56 0.90
C GLN A 100 0.79 2.17 0.93
N ILE A 101 -0.24 1.40 1.29
CA ILE A 101 -1.61 1.90 1.44
C ILE A 101 -1.67 3.01 2.48
N MET A 102 -1.05 2.83 3.65
CA MET A 102 -0.99 3.89 4.67
C MET A 102 -0.27 5.12 4.14
N LYS A 103 0.86 4.96 3.43
CA LYS A 103 1.63 6.08 2.86
C LYS A 103 0.78 6.90 1.90
N GLU A 104 0.12 6.25 0.94
CA GLU A 104 -0.74 6.93 -0.04
C GLU A 104 -1.87 7.71 0.63
N VAL A 105 -2.50 7.14 1.65
CA VAL A 105 -3.58 7.81 2.40
C VAL A 105 -3.05 8.96 3.25
N LEU A 106 -1.95 8.78 3.99
CA LEU A 106 -1.38 9.82 4.86
C LEU A 106 -0.83 11.00 4.05
N VAL A 107 -0.18 10.75 2.91
CA VAL A 107 0.29 11.82 2.02
C VAL A 107 -0.88 12.55 1.37
N SER A 108 -1.99 11.84 1.10
CA SER A 108 -3.24 12.44 0.59
C SER A 108 -4.04 13.21 1.64
N TYR A 109 -3.90 12.84 2.90
CA TYR A 109 -4.63 13.39 4.05
C TYR A 109 -3.68 13.60 5.25
N PRO A 110 -2.76 14.57 5.17
CA PRO A 110 -1.72 14.78 6.20
C PRO A 110 -2.28 15.07 7.59
N GLU A 111 -3.50 15.58 7.69
CA GLU A 111 -4.20 15.80 8.97
C GLU A 111 -4.36 14.51 9.80
N LYS A 112 -4.28 13.35 9.16
CA LYS A 112 -4.34 12.03 9.81
C LYS A 112 -3.06 11.64 10.55
N ILE A 113 -1.94 12.34 10.32
CA ILE A 113 -0.65 12.03 10.94
C ILE A 113 -0.66 12.37 12.46
N GLY A 114 -1.67 13.11 12.94
CA GLY A 114 -1.89 13.34 14.38
C GLY A 114 -0.85 14.27 15.02
N VAL A 115 -0.21 15.12 14.22
CA VAL A 115 0.84 16.03 14.67
C VAL A 115 0.23 17.06 15.61
N LYS A 116 0.79 17.22 16.81
CA LYS A 116 0.45 18.36 17.68
C LYS A 116 0.71 19.63 16.88
N THR A 117 -0.32 20.46 16.74
CA THR A 117 -0.41 21.65 15.88
C THR A 117 0.76 22.63 16.00
N THR A 118 1.52 22.59 17.11
CA THR A 118 2.66 23.47 17.39
C THR A 118 3.96 23.10 16.67
N GLU A 119 4.19 21.85 16.26
CA GLU A 119 5.39 21.47 15.48
C GLU A 119 5.18 21.63 13.97
N SER A 120 3.93 21.54 13.52
CA SER A 120 3.55 21.61 12.10
C SER A 120 3.79 22.99 11.49
N SER A 121 3.52 24.07 12.24
CA SER A 121 3.60 25.45 11.74
C SER A 121 5.04 25.94 11.51
N ASN A 122 6.03 25.36 12.20
CA ASN A 122 7.43 25.75 12.04
C ASN A 122 8.11 25.03 10.87
N ILE A 123 7.65 23.84 10.51
CA ILE A 123 8.23 23.02 9.44
C ILE A 123 7.73 23.49 8.05
N ILE A 124 6.51 24.02 7.96
CA ILE A 124 5.91 24.57 6.72
C ILE A 124 6.69 25.77 6.16
N ASN A 125 7.55 26.42 6.97
CA ASN A 125 8.24 27.65 6.58
C ASN A 125 9.69 27.47 6.07
N SER A 126 10.24 26.25 5.98
CA SER A 126 11.69 26.07 5.69
C SER A 126 12.09 24.95 4.70
N GLY A 127 11.17 24.31 3.98
CA GLY A 127 11.51 23.25 3.02
C GLY A 127 10.37 22.89 2.06
N ASP A 128 10.62 21.95 1.13
CA ASP A 128 9.57 21.38 0.29
C ASP A 128 8.54 20.66 1.18
N VAL A 129 7.36 21.27 1.32
CA VAL A 129 6.25 20.79 2.15
C VAL A 129 5.90 19.33 1.84
N LYS A 130 6.15 18.89 0.60
CA LYS A 130 6.02 17.49 0.19
C LYS A 130 6.95 16.56 0.96
N GLU A 131 8.25 16.82 0.90
CA GLU A 131 9.28 15.95 1.51
C GLU A 131 9.03 15.80 3.01
N ILE A 132 8.59 16.90 3.65
CA ILE A 132 8.18 16.92 5.04
C ILE A 132 7.00 15.97 5.29
N ILE A 133 5.92 16.09 4.52
CA ILE A 133 4.73 15.23 4.68
C ILE A 133 5.10 13.76 4.50
N GLU A 134 5.92 13.45 3.49
CA GLU A 134 6.38 12.09 3.21
C GLU A 134 7.22 11.53 4.38
N LEU A 135 8.18 12.30 4.91
CA LEU A 135 8.99 11.93 6.06
C LEU A 135 8.12 11.67 7.30
N MET A 136 7.13 12.53 7.54
CA MET A 136 6.22 12.41 8.67
C MET A 136 5.31 11.18 8.54
N ALA A 137 4.83 10.89 7.33
CA ALA A 137 4.07 9.69 7.03
C ALA A 137 4.92 8.43 7.26
N GLU A 138 6.17 8.41 6.79
CA GLU A 138 7.10 7.28 6.99
C GLU A 138 7.40 7.03 8.46
N LYS A 139 7.63 8.08 9.25
CA LYS A 139 7.80 7.96 10.70
C LYS A 139 6.55 7.38 11.36
N HIS A 140 5.37 7.90 11.01
CA HIS A 140 4.10 7.42 11.56
C HIS A 140 3.81 5.96 11.22
N ILE A 141 4.13 5.54 9.99
CA ILE A 141 4.00 4.14 9.54
C ILE A 141 4.95 3.25 10.31
N THR A 142 6.21 3.66 10.45
CA THR A 142 7.24 2.92 11.19
C THR A 142 6.78 2.69 12.64
N ASP A 143 6.36 3.74 13.34
CA ASP A 143 5.83 3.66 14.70
C ASP A 143 4.61 2.73 14.79
N THR A 144 3.77 2.70 13.75
CA THR A 144 2.58 1.86 13.66
C THR A 144 2.91 0.37 13.44
N LEU A 145 3.94 0.05 12.64
CA LEU A 145 4.37 -1.31 12.36
C LEU A 145 4.95 -2.03 13.59
N TYR A 146 5.53 -1.28 14.54
CA TYR A 146 6.07 -1.84 15.79
C TYR A 146 5.02 -2.10 16.88
N LYS A 147 3.76 -1.72 16.65
CA LYS A 147 2.68 -1.93 17.62
C LYS A 147 2.28 -3.40 17.71
N LYS A 148 1.55 -3.75 18.78
CA LYS A 148 0.92 -5.07 18.90
C LYS A 148 -0.14 -5.25 17.81
N PRO A 149 -0.46 -6.49 17.40
CA PRO A 149 -1.42 -6.77 16.33
C PRO A 149 -2.72 -5.97 16.38
N GLU A 150 -3.40 -5.92 17.53
CA GLU A 150 -4.66 -5.17 17.65
C GLU A 150 -4.48 -3.66 17.53
N ASP A 151 -3.41 -3.12 18.11
CA ASP A 151 -3.09 -1.70 18.02
C ASP A 151 -2.68 -1.31 16.59
N TYR A 152 -1.97 -2.20 15.89
CA TYR A 152 -1.63 -2.07 14.48
C TYR A 152 -2.89 -2.06 13.61
N LYS A 153 -3.78 -3.04 13.79
CA LYS A 153 -5.08 -3.10 13.10
C LYS A 153 -5.87 -1.81 13.31
N LYS A 154 -6.02 -1.40 14.56
CA LYS A 154 -6.76 -0.19 14.92
C LYS A 154 -6.17 1.04 14.23
N SER A 155 -4.86 1.23 14.32
CA SER A 155 -4.18 2.36 13.68
C SER A 155 -4.37 2.34 12.16
N PHE A 156 -4.22 1.17 11.52
CA PHE A 156 -4.43 1.02 10.09
C PHE A 156 -5.86 1.40 9.67
N ILE A 157 -6.87 0.87 10.38
CA ILE A 157 -8.30 1.16 10.15
C ILE A 157 -8.61 2.66 10.31
N GLU A 158 -8.05 3.31 11.33
CA GLU A 158 -8.20 4.75 11.55
C GLU A 158 -7.60 5.57 10.40
N ILE A 159 -6.40 5.22 9.94
CA ILE A 159 -5.73 5.87 8.80
C ILE A 159 -6.62 5.78 7.56
N ILE A 160 -7.05 4.58 7.17
CA ILE A 160 -7.89 4.39 5.97
C ILE A 160 -9.36 4.77 6.18
N SER A 161 -9.73 5.25 7.38
CA SER A 161 -11.10 5.65 7.74
C SER A 161 -12.14 4.55 7.49
N ALA A 162 -11.79 3.32 7.86
CA ALA A 162 -12.63 2.15 7.71
C ALA A 162 -13.43 1.84 8.98
N ASP A 163 -14.42 0.94 8.83
CA ASP A 163 -15.06 0.29 9.96
C ASP A 163 -14.06 -0.66 10.64
N LYS A 164 -14.14 -0.79 11.97
CA LYS A 164 -13.31 -1.70 12.78
C LYS A 164 -13.40 -3.16 12.30
N ASP A 165 -14.51 -3.54 11.69
CA ASP A 165 -14.80 -4.90 11.29
C ASP A 165 -14.28 -5.25 9.88
N LEU A 166 -13.76 -4.27 9.13
CA LEU A 166 -13.30 -4.42 7.74
C LEU A 166 -12.39 -5.65 7.55
N LEU A 167 -11.45 -5.87 8.46
CA LEU A 167 -10.43 -6.93 8.33
C LEU A 167 -10.75 -8.19 9.14
N ASN A 168 -11.86 -8.26 9.88
CA ASN A 168 -12.12 -9.33 10.85
C ASN A 168 -12.06 -10.74 10.25
N ILE A 169 -12.50 -10.90 9.00
CA ILE A 169 -12.53 -12.20 8.32
C ILE A 169 -11.13 -12.76 8.09
N TYR A 170 -10.12 -11.90 7.92
CA TYR A 170 -8.77 -12.29 7.53
C TYR A 170 -7.71 -12.06 8.60
N TRP A 171 -7.99 -11.19 9.58
CA TRP A 171 -6.98 -10.67 10.49
C TRP A 171 -6.33 -11.76 11.34
N ASP A 172 -7.12 -12.62 11.97
CA ASP A 172 -6.57 -13.65 12.86
C ASP A 172 -5.70 -14.65 12.09
N SER A 173 -6.10 -15.01 10.87
CA SER A 173 -5.29 -15.85 9.99
C SER A 173 -3.98 -15.16 9.60
N PHE A 174 -4.02 -13.86 9.28
CA PHE A 174 -2.82 -13.09 9.00
C PHE A 174 -1.86 -12.99 10.20
N ILE A 175 -2.40 -12.84 11.42
CA ILE A 175 -1.58 -12.82 12.64
C ILE A 175 -0.93 -14.18 12.90
N GLU A 176 -1.66 -15.29 12.70
CA GLU A 176 -1.08 -16.62 12.77
C GLU A 176 0.04 -16.81 11.74
N MET A 177 -0.19 -16.39 10.49
CA MET A 177 0.82 -16.46 9.43
C MET A 177 2.09 -15.68 9.79
N LYS A 178 1.95 -14.47 10.35
CA LYS A 178 3.08 -13.68 10.87
C LYS A 178 3.82 -14.40 11.99
N ALA A 179 3.08 -15.00 12.93
CA ALA A 179 3.68 -15.77 14.02
C ALA A 179 4.42 -17.01 13.48
N THR A 180 3.88 -17.69 12.47
CA THR A 180 4.52 -18.81 11.76
C THR A 180 5.81 -18.35 11.08
N ARG A 181 5.81 -17.21 10.37
CA ARG A 181 7.03 -16.63 9.78
C ARG A 181 8.08 -16.35 10.85
N ASP A 182 7.71 -15.73 11.97
CA ASP A 182 8.63 -15.45 13.07
C ASP A 182 9.27 -16.74 13.61
N ALA A 183 8.47 -17.79 13.80
CA ALA A 183 8.95 -19.11 14.21
C ALA A 183 9.88 -19.74 13.15
N GLY A 184 9.61 -19.53 11.86
CA GLY A 184 10.50 -19.94 10.77
C GLY A 184 11.85 -19.23 10.79
N MET A 185 11.83 -17.90 10.93
CA MET A 185 13.02 -17.05 10.89
C MET A 185 13.91 -17.18 12.13
N HIS A 186 13.31 -17.42 13.31
CA HIS A 186 14.03 -17.37 14.58
C HIS A 186 14.04 -18.69 15.35
N GLY A 187 13.17 -19.65 14.99
CA GLY A 187 12.91 -20.86 15.78
C GLY A 187 12.98 -22.16 14.97
N GLY A 188 13.54 -22.13 13.75
CA GLY A 188 13.68 -23.33 12.91
C GLY A 188 12.35 -23.97 12.54
N TRP A 189 11.30 -23.16 12.34
CA TRP A 189 9.94 -23.61 12.07
C TRP A 189 9.34 -24.48 13.18
N ARG A 190 9.74 -24.26 14.44
CA ARG A 190 9.13 -24.91 15.59
C ARG A 190 8.26 -23.95 16.37
N SER A 191 7.10 -24.44 16.80
CA SER A 191 6.23 -23.73 17.72
C SER A 191 6.97 -23.44 19.03
N ASN A 192 6.73 -22.27 19.60
CA ASN A 192 7.22 -21.90 20.92
C ASN A 192 6.13 -21.12 21.65
N SER A 193 6.39 -20.74 22.90
CA SER A 193 5.41 -19.99 23.69
C SER A 193 5.03 -18.64 23.06
N ILE A 194 5.94 -18.02 22.29
CA ILE A 194 5.69 -16.76 21.58
C ILE A 194 4.72 -17.00 20.42
N TYR A 195 4.94 -18.05 19.61
CA TYR A 195 4.05 -18.45 18.52
C TYR A 195 2.64 -18.73 19.04
N ILE A 196 2.50 -19.66 20.01
CA ILE A 196 1.20 -20.08 20.54
C ILE A 196 0.41 -18.88 21.06
N ARG A 197 1.10 -17.98 21.81
CA ARG A 197 0.49 -16.75 22.32
C ARG A 197 0.07 -15.79 21.22
N LYS A 198 0.87 -15.59 20.18
CA LYS A 198 0.56 -14.66 19.07
C LYS A 198 -0.55 -15.22 18.17
N ALA A 199 -0.48 -16.50 17.83
CA ALA A 199 -1.44 -17.17 16.94
C ALA A 199 -2.82 -17.39 17.60
N GLY A 200 -2.87 -17.51 18.93
CA GLY A 200 -4.11 -17.58 19.67
C GLY A 200 -5.02 -18.71 19.20
N LEU A 201 -6.30 -18.40 18.95
CA LEU A 201 -7.31 -19.38 18.52
C LEU A 201 -7.03 -19.97 17.12
N LYS A 202 -6.20 -19.32 16.31
CA LYS A 202 -5.79 -19.81 14.99
C LYS A 202 -4.53 -20.66 15.03
N SER A 203 -3.90 -20.83 16.20
CA SER A 203 -2.67 -21.61 16.34
C SER A 203 -2.82 -23.01 15.72
N ARG A 204 -1.87 -23.40 14.88
CA ARG A 204 -1.85 -24.72 14.22
C ARG A 204 -1.49 -25.85 15.18
N THR A 205 -0.89 -25.49 16.32
CA THR A 205 -0.58 -26.40 17.42
C THR A 205 -0.55 -25.65 18.75
N ASN A 206 -0.91 -26.33 19.83
CA ASN A 206 -0.75 -25.84 21.20
C ASN A 206 0.43 -26.49 21.93
N ILE A 207 1.20 -27.32 21.25
CA ILE A 207 2.34 -28.05 21.80
C ILE A 207 3.62 -27.35 21.37
N ALA A 208 4.46 -26.96 22.31
CA ALA A 208 5.75 -26.31 22.03
C ALA A 208 6.76 -27.32 21.45
N GLY A 209 7.56 -26.87 20.49
CA GLY A 209 8.58 -27.66 19.80
C GLY A 209 8.06 -28.42 18.57
N GLU A 210 6.74 -28.45 18.35
CA GLU A 210 6.16 -29.06 17.16
C GLU A 210 6.55 -28.30 15.89
N PHE A 211 6.82 -29.06 14.84
CA PHE A 211 7.18 -28.50 13.54
C PHE A 211 5.95 -27.84 12.90
N LEU A 212 6.17 -26.68 12.30
CA LEU A 212 5.17 -25.83 11.65
C LEU A 212 5.38 -25.87 10.13
N PRO A 213 5.05 -26.99 9.46
CA PRO A 213 5.34 -27.16 8.04
C PRO A 213 4.57 -26.17 7.18
N ILE A 214 5.20 -25.67 6.11
CA ILE A 214 4.52 -24.94 5.05
C ILE A 214 4.11 -25.94 3.99
N THR A 215 2.94 -26.55 4.16
CA THR A 215 2.36 -27.46 3.16
C THR A 215 1.90 -26.69 1.92
N VAL A 216 1.65 -27.39 0.82
CA VAL A 216 1.04 -26.79 -0.37
C VAL A 216 -0.30 -26.12 -0.02
N ASP A 217 -1.14 -26.80 0.74
CA ASP A 217 -2.47 -26.30 1.11
C ASP A 217 -2.38 -25.06 1.99
N TYR A 218 -1.53 -25.08 3.02
CA TYR A 218 -1.35 -23.94 3.91
C TYR A 218 -0.77 -22.74 3.15
N PHE A 219 0.16 -22.96 2.22
CA PHE A 219 0.70 -21.89 1.39
C PHE A 219 -0.37 -21.28 0.48
N ASN A 220 -1.20 -22.10 -0.18
CA ASN A 220 -2.28 -21.62 -1.04
C ASN A 220 -3.36 -20.87 -0.23
N GLU A 221 -3.73 -21.38 0.94
CA GLU A 221 -4.64 -20.71 1.86
C GLU A 221 -4.08 -19.35 2.31
N SER A 222 -2.80 -19.31 2.66
CA SER A 222 -2.09 -18.08 3.03
C SER A 222 -2.15 -17.03 1.90
N VAL A 223 -1.92 -17.46 0.65
CA VAL A 223 -2.06 -16.56 -0.51
C VAL A 223 -3.50 -16.04 -0.65
N ASN A 224 -4.50 -16.89 -0.44
CA ASN A 224 -5.91 -16.48 -0.51
C ASN A 224 -6.27 -15.49 0.60
N VAL A 225 -5.76 -15.66 1.82
CA VAL A 225 -5.91 -14.68 2.91
C VAL A 225 -5.31 -13.33 2.50
N CYS A 226 -4.08 -13.31 1.97
CA CYS A 226 -3.44 -12.09 1.51
C CYS A 226 -4.21 -11.40 0.37
N LYS A 227 -4.70 -12.16 -0.63
CA LYS A 227 -5.56 -11.62 -1.70
C LYS A 227 -6.88 -11.07 -1.15
N GLY A 228 -7.48 -11.75 -0.17
CA GLY A 228 -8.67 -11.29 0.52
C GLY A 228 -8.48 -9.94 1.21
N ILE A 229 -7.36 -9.77 1.93
CA ILE A 229 -6.98 -8.50 2.55
C ILE A 229 -6.83 -7.39 1.50
N VAL A 230 -6.08 -7.63 0.43
CA VAL A 230 -5.90 -6.66 -0.66
C VAL A 230 -7.25 -6.25 -1.25
N ASN A 231 -8.11 -7.21 -1.58
CA ASN A 231 -9.41 -6.94 -2.20
C ASN A 231 -10.33 -6.11 -1.30
N VAL A 232 -10.40 -6.44 -0.01
CA VAL A 232 -11.27 -5.71 0.93
C VAL A 232 -10.77 -4.29 1.14
N ILE A 233 -9.45 -4.10 1.32
CA ILE A 233 -8.86 -2.77 1.46
C ILE A 233 -9.05 -1.94 0.20
N HIS A 234 -8.76 -2.52 -0.97
CA HIS A 234 -8.90 -1.87 -2.27
C HIS A 234 -10.34 -1.39 -2.52
N ASN A 235 -11.32 -2.26 -2.29
CA ASN A 235 -12.73 -1.92 -2.46
C ASN A 235 -13.17 -0.83 -1.48
N HIS A 236 -12.75 -0.91 -0.22
CA HIS A 236 -13.04 0.13 0.77
C HIS A 236 -12.49 1.48 0.34
N ILE A 237 -11.20 1.55 -0.02
CA ILE A 237 -10.56 2.81 -0.42
C ILE A 237 -11.22 3.37 -1.68
N LYS A 238 -11.51 2.52 -2.67
CA LYS A 238 -12.19 2.93 -3.89
C LYS A 238 -13.55 3.55 -3.60
N GLN A 239 -14.31 3.02 -2.66
CA GLN A 239 -15.62 3.57 -2.26
C GLN A 239 -15.46 4.84 -1.41
N LYS A 240 -14.60 4.79 -0.40
CA LYS A 240 -14.40 5.87 0.58
C LYS A 240 -13.87 7.15 -0.05
N PHE A 241 -12.97 7.01 -1.02
CA PHE A 241 -12.26 8.11 -1.67
C PHE A 241 -12.68 8.29 -3.13
N ASN A 242 -13.87 7.82 -3.52
CA ASN A 242 -14.38 7.90 -4.90
C ASN A 242 -14.47 9.32 -5.47
N LYS A 243 -14.56 10.34 -4.61
CA LYS A 243 -14.61 11.76 -5.00
C LYS A 243 -13.24 12.34 -5.30
N CYS A 244 -12.15 11.68 -4.92
CA CYS A 244 -10.78 12.19 -5.01
C CYS A 244 -10.28 12.17 -6.45
N THR A 245 -10.77 13.12 -7.22
CA THR A 245 -10.63 13.24 -8.66
C THR A 245 -10.01 14.61 -8.98
N PRO A 246 -9.36 14.81 -10.14
CA PRO A 246 -8.81 16.10 -10.51
C PRO A 246 -9.83 17.25 -10.39
N ALA A 247 -11.08 17.01 -10.81
CA ALA A 247 -12.14 18.02 -10.70
C ALA A 247 -12.50 18.37 -9.25
N TYR A 248 -12.53 17.38 -8.36
CA TYR A 248 -12.75 17.62 -6.93
C TYR A 248 -11.60 18.41 -6.31
N VAL A 249 -10.35 18.06 -6.63
CA VAL A 249 -9.21 18.79 -6.06
C VAL A 249 -9.15 20.21 -6.62
N PHE A 250 -9.48 20.43 -7.89
CA PHE A 250 -9.64 21.77 -8.45
C PHE A 250 -10.70 22.57 -7.71
N SER A 251 -11.87 21.99 -7.44
CA SER A 251 -12.93 22.62 -6.65
C SER A 251 -12.46 22.93 -5.23
N GLU A 252 -11.77 22.01 -4.56
CA GLU A 252 -11.20 22.23 -3.24
C GLU A 252 -10.17 23.37 -3.25
N MET A 253 -9.31 23.46 -4.26
CA MET A 253 -8.36 24.57 -4.42
C MET A 253 -9.07 25.90 -4.61
N TRP A 254 -10.13 25.95 -5.44
CA TRP A 254 -10.94 27.15 -5.60
C TRP A 254 -11.56 27.58 -4.27
N GLU A 255 -12.23 26.66 -3.58
CA GLU A 255 -12.94 26.92 -2.33
C GLU A 255 -12.00 27.40 -1.21
N ASN A 256 -10.74 26.96 -1.23
CA ASN A 256 -9.72 27.43 -0.29
C ASN A 256 -9.04 28.74 -0.73
N SER A 257 -9.24 29.21 -1.96
CA SER A 257 -8.65 30.46 -2.44
C SER A 257 -9.45 31.69 -2.02
N SER A 258 -8.85 32.87 -2.08
CA SER A 258 -9.58 34.12 -1.83
C SER A 258 -10.73 34.36 -2.80
N LEU A 259 -10.71 33.78 -4.01
CA LEU A 259 -11.77 33.94 -5.01
C LEU A 259 -13.12 33.37 -4.55
N SER A 260 -13.12 32.28 -3.77
CA SER A 260 -14.36 31.63 -3.31
C SER A 260 -15.18 32.52 -2.38
N SER A 261 -14.52 33.42 -1.66
CA SER A 261 -15.19 34.40 -0.79
C SER A 261 -16.00 35.44 -1.57
N ILE A 262 -15.70 35.60 -2.86
CA ILE A 262 -16.33 36.56 -3.77
C ILE A 262 -17.30 35.83 -4.70
N VAL A 263 -16.85 34.74 -5.31
CA VAL A 263 -17.64 33.92 -6.24
C VAL A 263 -17.53 32.44 -5.85
N PRO A 264 -18.65 31.82 -5.41
CA PRO A 264 -18.69 30.38 -5.13
C PRO A 264 -18.24 29.54 -6.33
N PHE A 265 -17.64 28.37 -6.10
CA PHE A 265 -17.16 27.50 -7.19
C PHE A 265 -18.24 27.22 -8.23
N ASN A 266 -19.44 26.89 -7.75
CA ASN A 266 -20.57 26.55 -8.59
C ASN A 266 -21.10 27.70 -9.42
N ASP A 267 -20.67 28.95 -9.21
CA ASP A 267 -21.05 30.11 -10.03
C ASP A 267 -20.04 30.39 -11.14
N ALA A 268 -18.76 30.15 -10.89
CA ALA A 268 -17.68 30.34 -11.86
C ALA A 268 -17.44 29.10 -12.74
N TRP A 269 -17.65 27.90 -12.22
CA TRP A 269 -17.20 26.65 -12.83
C TRP A 269 -18.31 25.61 -12.99
N LEU A 270 -18.08 24.65 -13.89
CA LEU A 270 -18.90 23.47 -14.14
C LEU A 270 -18.00 22.23 -14.15
N ILE A 271 -18.32 21.24 -13.32
CA ILE A 271 -17.71 19.91 -13.40
C ILE A 271 -18.41 19.15 -14.54
N GLN A 272 -17.69 18.88 -15.62
CA GLN A 272 -18.21 18.10 -16.76
C GLN A 272 -17.96 16.61 -16.57
N THR A 273 -16.78 16.24 -16.07
CA THR A 273 -16.42 14.86 -15.73
C THR A 273 -15.58 14.86 -14.45
N SER A 274 -15.26 13.69 -13.89
CA SER A 274 -14.35 13.57 -12.74
C SER A 274 -12.97 14.22 -13.00
N ASN A 275 -12.57 14.31 -14.26
CA ASN A 275 -11.26 14.80 -14.65
C ASN A 275 -11.34 16.13 -15.41
N MET A 276 -12.50 16.80 -15.46
CA MET A 276 -12.64 18.02 -16.25
C MET A 276 -13.57 19.03 -15.58
N VAL A 277 -13.02 20.22 -15.35
CA VAL A 277 -13.73 21.42 -14.91
C VAL A 277 -13.66 22.44 -16.03
N ARG A 278 -14.76 23.15 -16.30
CA ARG A 278 -14.80 24.24 -17.28
C ARG A 278 -15.36 25.51 -16.67
N PRO A 279 -14.90 26.70 -17.09
CA PRO A 279 -15.58 27.93 -16.72
C PRO A 279 -17.01 27.88 -17.26
N LYS A 280 -17.97 28.44 -16.52
CA LYS A 280 -19.34 28.56 -17.03
C LYS A 280 -19.37 29.47 -18.25
N ASN A 281 -20.16 29.09 -19.26
CA ASN A 281 -20.30 29.88 -20.48
C ASN A 281 -20.72 31.32 -20.17
N GLY A 282 -19.93 32.28 -20.65
CA GLY A 282 -20.21 33.70 -20.46
C GLY A 282 -19.93 34.23 -19.05
N PHE A 283 -19.28 33.45 -18.18
CA PHE A 283 -18.89 33.93 -16.85
C PHE A 283 -17.94 35.12 -16.97
N LYS A 284 -18.32 36.23 -16.34
CA LYS A 284 -17.53 37.46 -16.22
C LYS A 284 -17.75 38.03 -14.85
N TRP A 285 -16.68 38.54 -14.25
CA TRP A 285 -16.73 39.20 -12.95
C TRP A 285 -15.78 40.41 -12.91
N GLY A 286 -16.11 41.38 -12.07
CA GLY A 286 -15.31 42.59 -11.88
C GLY A 286 -14.14 42.37 -10.92
N TRP A 287 -13.22 41.49 -11.28
CA TRP A 287 -12.06 41.14 -10.46
C TRP A 287 -11.12 42.33 -10.24
N SER A 288 -10.53 42.43 -9.05
CA SER A 288 -9.34 43.25 -8.85
C SER A 288 -8.14 42.69 -9.64
N THR A 289 -7.09 43.47 -9.83
CA THR A 289 -5.91 43.01 -10.61
C THR A 289 -5.31 41.72 -10.05
N SER A 290 -5.24 41.56 -8.73
CA SER A 290 -4.69 40.33 -8.11
C SER A 290 -5.64 39.15 -8.23
N GLU A 291 -6.95 39.37 -8.07
CA GLU A 291 -7.99 38.35 -8.27
C GLU A 291 -8.02 37.87 -9.72
N GLU A 292 -7.92 38.79 -10.69
CA GLU A 292 -7.90 38.47 -12.12
C GLU A 292 -6.69 37.57 -12.46
N MET A 293 -5.52 37.86 -11.87
CA MET A 293 -4.36 37.00 -12.08
C MET A 293 -4.56 35.62 -11.44
N LEU A 294 -5.13 35.53 -10.24
CA LEU A 294 -5.44 34.24 -9.61
C LEU A 294 -6.49 33.45 -10.40
N TYR A 295 -7.52 34.11 -10.92
CA TYR A 295 -8.54 33.51 -11.78
C TYR A 295 -7.91 32.98 -13.07
N LYS A 296 -7.02 33.76 -13.70
CA LYS A 296 -6.23 33.31 -14.86
C LYS A 296 -5.31 32.15 -14.55
N PHE A 297 -4.78 32.04 -13.33
CA PHE A 297 -4.05 30.84 -12.92
C PHE A 297 -4.98 29.62 -12.96
N PHE A 298 -6.19 29.70 -12.40
CA PHE A 298 -7.17 28.60 -12.48
C PHE A 298 -7.61 28.30 -13.92
N LEU A 299 -7.76 29.31 -14.78
CA LEU A 299 -7.96 29.10 -16.21
C LEU A 299 -6.76 28.40 -16.85
N GLY A 300 -5.52 28.79 -16.51
CA GLY A 300 -4.28 28.19 -16.98
C GLY A 300 -4.13 26.72 -16.65
N ILE A 301 -4.62 26.28 -15.49
CA ILE A 301 -4.69 24.85 -15.14
C ILE A 301 -5.51 24.08 -16.18
N TYR A 302 -6.52 24.71 -16.79
CA TYR A 302 -7.47 24.09 -17.72
C TYR A 302 -7.14 24.36 -19.20
N GLU A 303 -6.96 25.62 -19.61
CA GLU A 303 -6.77 26.05 -21.01
C GLU A 303 -5.31 25.95 -21.46
N GLY A 304 -4.37 25.67 -20.54
CA GLY A 304 -2.96 25.53 -20.81
C GLY A 304 -2.14 26.79 -20.48
N GLU A 305 -0.81 26.64 -20.59
CA GLU A 305 0.18 27.63 -20.13
C GLU A 305 0.01 29.03 -20.76
N GLU A 306 -0.57 29.12 -21.97
CA GLU A 306 -0.78 30.40 -22.67
C GLU A 306 -1.71 31.36 -21.91
N THR A 307 -2.61 30.83 -21.09
CA THR A 307 -3.53 31.62 -20.27
C THR A 307 -3.02 31.86 -18.85
N MET A 308 -1.90 31.20 -18.51
CA MET A 308 -1.32 31.25 -17.18
C MET A 308 -0.59 32.59 -16.96
N PRO A 309 -0.83 33.27 -15.83
CA PRO A 309 -0.12 34.51 -15.51
C PRO A 309 1.36 34.23 -15.23
N PHE A 310 2.20 35.25 -15.37
CA PHE A 310 3.60 35.17 -14.98
C PHE A 310 3.72 34.89 -13.46
N LEU A 311 4.06 33.65 -13.12
CA LEU A 311 3.99 33.12 -11.75
C LEU A 311 4.81 33.91 -10.71
N PRO A 312 6.05 34.37 -10.98
CA PRO A 312 6.80 35.14 -9.99
C PRO A 312 6.05 36.40 -9.55
N ARG A 313 5.50 37.16 -10.51
CA ARG A 313 4.72 38.38 -10.22
C ARG A 313 3.38 38.07 -9.55
N LEU A 314 2.77 36.92 -9.84
CA LEU A 314 1.56 36.48 -9.16
C LEU A 314 1.84 36.21 -7.68
N LEU A 315 2.86 35.41 -7.38
CA LEU A 315 3.23 35.04 -6.01
C LEU A 315 3.63 36.24 -5.14
N GLU A 316 4.26 37.27 -5.71
CA GLU A 316 4.58 38.52 -5.00
C GLU A 316 3.34 39.32 -4.56
N ARG A 317 2.20 39.11 -5.22
CA ARG A 317 0.98 39.91 -5.04
C ARG A 317 -0.11 39.23 -4.22
N LEU A 318 0.00 37.91 -4.06
CA LEU A 318 -0.99 37.12 -3.36
C LEU A 318 -0.71 37.06 -1.86
N ASN A 319 -1.78 36.89 -1.08
CA ASN A 319 -1.61 36.51 0.31
C ASN A 319 -0.94 35.13 0.42
N ASN A 320 -0.47 34.78 1.63
CA ASN A 320 0.22 33.53 1.87
C ASN A 320 -0.62 32.29 1.53
N ASN A 321 -1.94 32.36 1.73
CA ASN A 321 -2.83 31.23 1.49
C ASN A 321 -2.95 30.91 0.00
N ASP A 322 -3.24 31.90 -0.85
CA ASP A 322 -3.34 31.71 -2.30
C ASP A 322 -1.99 31.33 -2.92
N SER A 323 -0.90 31.93 -2.43
CA SER A 323 0.45 31.54 -2.81
C SER A 323 0.75 30.08 -2.50
N ASN A 324 0.30 29.58 -1.35
CA ASN A 324 0.46 28.17 -0.97
C ASN A 324 -0.35 27.25 -1.86
N ILE A 325 -1.58 27.62 -2.25
CA ILE A 325 -2.40 26.84 -3.19
C ILE A 325 -1.68 26.67 -4.54
N ILE A 326 -1.11 27.75 -5.07
CA ILE A 326 -0.35 27.71 -6.34
C ILE A 326 0.90 26.86 -6.21
N LYS A 327 1.70 27.04 -5.15
CA LYS A 327 2.91 26.25 -4.92
C LYS A 327 2.60 24.76 -4.79
N LEU A 328 1.52 24.44 -4.08
CA LEU A 328 1.03 23.06 -3.95
C LEU A 328 0.63 22.50 -5.31
N TRP A 329 0.03 23.30 -6.20
CA TRP A 329 -0.28 22.86 -7.56
C TRP A 329 0.97 22.61 -8.39
N LEU A 330 1.92 23.54 -8.38
CA LEU A 330 3.15 23.45 -9.19
C LEU A 330 4.02 22.25 -8.82
N SER A 331 3.99 21.79 -7.57
CA SER A 331 4.78 20.65 -7.12
C SER A 331 4.22 19.29 -7.57
N SER A 332 2.96 19.22 -8.03
CA SER A 332 2.36 17.94 -8.45
C SER A 332 1.18 18.10 -9.44
N PRO A 333 1.34 18.86 -10.56
CA PRO A 333 0.26 19.23 -11.48
C PRO A 333 -0.66 18.07 -11.87
N PHE A 334 -1.96 18.34 -12.02
CA PHE A 334 -2.86 17.39 -12.67
C PHE A 334 -2.45 17.36 -14.15
N PHE A 335 -1.70 16.35 -14.57
CA PHE A 335 -1.50 16.12 -15.99
C PHE A 335 -2.86 15.64 -16.56
N PHE A 336 -3.53 16.52 -17.30
CA PHE A 336 -4.79 16.22 -18.00
C PHE A 336 -4.54 15.43 -19.29
#